data_AF-A0A2K9ZGY7-F1
#
_entry.id   AF-A0A2K9ZGY7-F1
#
_cell.length_a   1.000
_cell.length_b   1.000
_cell.length_c   1.000
_cell.angle_alpha   90.00
_cell.angle_beta   90.00
_cell.angle_gamma   90.00
#
_symmetry.space_group_name_H-M   'P 1'
#
loop_
_entity.id
_entity.type
_entity.pdbx_description
1 polymer ?
#
loop_
_entity_poly.entity_id
_entity_poly.type
_entity_poly.pdbx_seq_one_letter_code
_entity_poly.pdbx_strand_id
1 'polypeptide(L)'
;MSAASNCRLIGCWWIVEADLWDRDYLNLIEPATITIRANGHGEIAFGAMQAGLDLAYSTSMVSFTWAGCDEMGEVSGDGHAELLDSGSIEITFAYHNGDEAILKAKRETSSTAC
;
A
#
# COMPACT_ATOMS: atom_id res chain seq x y z
N MET A 1 -5.17 -24.56 -0.65
CA MET A 1 -5.20 -23.23 -1.28
C MET A 1 -4.71 -22.25 -0.25
N SER A 2 -3.63 -21.51 -0.50
CA SER A 2 -3.18 -20.47 0.45
C SER A 2 -4.20 -19.33 0.43
N ALA A 3 -4.40 -18.64 1.56
CA ALA A 3 -5.30 -17.48 1.63
C ALA A 3 -4.94 -16.41 0.58
N ALA A 4 -3.66 -16.32 0.19
CA ALA A 4 -3.18 -15.49 -0.90
C ALA A 4 -3.83 -15.81 -2.25
N SER A 5 -4.06 -17.09 -2.60
CA SER A 5 -4.54 -17.49 -3.94
C SER A 5 -5.92 -16.91 -4.31
N ASN A 6 -6.72 -16.49 -3.32
CA ASN A 6 -8.06 -15.94 -3.53
C ASN A 6 -8.15 -14.43 -3.22
N CYS A 7 -7.03 -13.78 -2.88
CA CYS A 7 -7.03 -12.38 -2.52
C CYS A 7 -7.11 -11.50 -3.77
N ARG A 8 -8.16 -10.69 -3.87
CA ARG A 8 -8.40 -9.77 -5.00
C ARG A 8 -7.46 -8.57 -5.01
N LEU A 9 -6.68 -8.38 -3.95
CA LEU A 9 -5.78 -7.24 -3.79
C LEU A 9 -4.38 -7.50 -4.36
N ILE A 10 -4.05 -8.74 -4.72
CA ILE A 10 -2.75 -9.05 -5.35
C ILE A 10 -2.57 -8.22 -6.63
N GLY A 11 -1.41 -7.61 -6.77
CA GLY A 11 -1.03 -6.74 -7.88
C GLY A 11 -0.43 -5.41 -7.43
N CYS A 12 -0.20 -4.54 -8.40
CA CYS A 12 0.31 -3.17 -8.21
C CYS A 12 -0.84 -2.15 -8.21
N TRP A 13 -0.72 -1.14 -7.36
CA TRP A 13 -1.70 -0.09 -7.17
C TRP A 13 -1.03 1.27 -7.07
N TRP A 14 -1.60 2.27 -7.74
CA TRP A 14 -1.17 3.66 -7.69
C TRP A 14 -1.90 4.36 -6.56
N ILE A 15 -1.17 4.87 -5.56
CA ILE A 15 -1.73 5.68 -4.49
C ILE A 15 -2.00 7.07 -5.09
N VAL A 16 -3.27 7.48 -5.05
CA VAL A 16 -3.73 8.69 -5.77
C VAL A 16 -4.22 9.79 -4.83
N GLU A 17 -4.60 9.45 -3.61
CA GLU A 17 -5.13 10.37 -2.60
C GLU A 17 -4.65 9.92 -1.21
N ALA A 18 -4.47 10.90 -0.33
CA ALA A 18 -4.25 10.72 1.10
C ALA A 18 -4.98 11.82 1.87
N ASP A 19 -5.25 11.60 3.15
CA ASP A 19 -5.83 12.60 4.06
C ASP A 19 -4.77 13.55 4.65
N LEU A 20 -3.57 13.04 4.94
CA LEU A 20 -2.47 13.83 5.52
C LEU A 20 -1.58 14.51 4.49
N TRP A 21 -1.54 13.99 3.26
CA TRP A 21 -0.62 14.45 2.21
C TRP A 21 -1.34 14.80 0.92
N ASP A 22 -0.87 15.86 0.25
CA ASP A 22 -1.34 16.17 -1.08
C ASP A 22 -0.66 15.30 -2.14
N ARG A 23 -1.14 15.43 -3.39
CA ARG A 23 -0.64 14.63 -4.50
C ARG A 23 0.81 14.93 -4.87
N ASP A 24 1.27 16.16 -4.65
CA ASP A 24 2.64 16.56 -4.98
C ASP A 24 3.61 15.92 -3.99
N TYR A 25 3.26 15.87 -2.70
CA TYR A 25 4.01 15.15 -1.69
C TYR A 25 3.99 13.64 -1.95
N LEU A 26 2.83 13.04 -2.21
CA LEU A 26 2.75 11.59 -2.48
C LEU A 26 3.72 11.16 -3.59
N ASN A 27 3.86 11.98 -4.63
CA ASN A 27 4.71 11.69 -5.79
C ASN A 27 6.06 12.43 -5.75
N LEU A 28 6.55 12.82 -4.57
CA LEU A 28 7.74 13.67 -4.43
C LEU A 28 9.01 13.06 -5.04
N ILE A 29 9.28 11.77 -4.76
CA ILE A 29 10.47 11.06 -5.26
C ILE A 29 10.12 10.22 -6.49
N GLU A 30 9.10 9.39 -6.37
CA GLU A 30 8.61 8.49 -7.41
C GLU A 30 7.08 8.38 -7.31
N PRO A 31 6.40 7.84 -8.34
CA PRO A 31 4.97 7.61 -8.25
C PRO A 31 4.61 6.80 -7.02
N ALA A 32 3.64 7.29 -6.25
CA ALA A 32 3.21 6.63 -5.03
C ALA A 32 2.55 5.28 -5.37
N THR A 33 3.05 4.19 -4.81
CA THR A 33 2.57 2.84 -5.12
C THR A 33 2.52 1.92 -3.91
N ILE A 34 1.66 0.90 -4.01
CA ILE A 34 1.70 -0.28 -3.15
C ILE A 34 1.62 -1.54 -4.02
N THR A 35 2.52 -2.48 -3.76
CA THR A 35 2.58 -3.78 -4.41
C THR A 35 2.25 -4.88 -3.40
N ILE A 36 1.23 -5.67 -3.70
CA ILE A 36 0.77 -6.79 -2.88
C ILE A 36 1.08 -8.08 -3.66
N ARG A 37 2.02 -8.90 -3.18
CA ARG A 37 2.43 -10.14 -3.87
C ARG A 37 1.77 -11.34 -3.22
N ALA A 38 1.75 -12.49 -3.91
CA ALA A 38 1.13 -13.72 -3.39
C ALA A 38 2.03 -14.51 -2.42
N ASN A 39 3.26 -14.04 -2.18
CA ASN A 39 4.30 -14.76 -1.42
C ASN A 39 4.39 -14.36 0.05
N GLY A 40 3.42 -13.60 0.58
CA GLY A 40 3.49 -13.09 1.95
C GLY A 40 4.13 -11.71 2.08
N HIS A 41 4.65 -11.13 1.00
CA HIS A 41 5.37 -9.85 1.07
C HIS A 41 4.81 -8.81 0.10
N GLY A 42 5.04 -7.55 0.44
CA GLY A 42 4.69 -6.40 -0.38
C GLY A 42 5.66 -5.26 -0.19
N GLU A 43 5.44 -4.18 -0.91
CA GLU A 43 6.20 -2.94 -0.83
C GLU A 43 5.23 -1.77 -0.93
N ILE A 44 5.53 -0.68 -0.24
CA ILE A 44 4.82 0.58 -0.35
C ILE A 44 5.85 1.72 -0.43
N ALA A 45 5.58 2.69 -1.30
CA ALA A 45 6.40 3.88 -1.45
C ALA A 45 5.52 5.09 -1.74
N PHE A 46 5.76 6.21 -1.05
CA PHE A 46 5.17 7.52 -1.32
C PHE A 46 6.01 8.60 -0.63
N GLY A 47 6.10 9.80 -1.21
CA GLY A 47 6.94 10.86 -0.63
C GLY A 47 8.39 10.41 -0.47
N ALA A 48 8.91 10.52 0.75
CA ALA A 48 10.20 9.95 1.16
C ALA A 48 10.10 8.58 1.84
N MET A 49 8.89 8.07 2.07
CA MET A 49 8.63 6.81 2.75
C MET A 49 8.82 5.64 1.78
N GLN A 50 9.61 4.65 2.20
CA GLN A 50 9.74 3.36 1.54
C GLN A 50 9.73 2.25 2.59
N ALA A 51 8.84 1.26 2.43
CA ALA A 51 8.71 0.16 3.37
C ALA A 51 8.42 -1.19 2.71
N GLY A 52 8.94 -2.24 3.34
CA GLY A 52 8.52 -3.62 3.08
C GLY A 52 7.30 -3.97 3.92
N LEU A 53 6.41 -4.79 3.37
CA LEU A 53 5.18 -5.27 4.01
C LEU A 53 5.26 -6.77 4.27
N ASP A 54 4.87 -7.21 5.46
CA ASP A 54 4.57 -8.60 5.77
C ASP A 54 3.05 -8.79 5.85
N LEU A 55 2.50 -9.62 4.96
CA LEU A 55 1.08 -9.65 4.63
C LEU A 55 0.36 -10.89 5.18
N ALA A 56 -0.84 -10.65 5.71
CA ALA A 56 -1.86 -11.66 5.94
C ALA A 56 -3.10 -11.37 5.07
N TYR A 57 -3.69 -12.42 4.52
CA TYR A 57 -4.67 -12.31 3.43
C TYR A 57 -6.08 -12.71 3.84
N SER A 58 -7.04 -11.98 3.30
CA SER A 58 -8.43 -12.41 3.11
C SER A 58 -8.83 -12.23 1.63
N THR A 59 -10.08 -12.51 1.28
CA THR A 59 -10.56 -12.37 -0.11
C THR A 59 -10.57 -10.92 -0.61
N SER A 60 -10.94 -9.96 0.24
CA SER A 60 -11.15 -8.53 -0.11
C SER A 60 -10.38 -7.56 0.78
N MET A 61 -9.46 -8.06 1.62
CA MET A 61 -8.63 -7.26 2.49
C MET A 61 -7.25 -7.93 2.67
N VAL A 62 -6.21 -7.14 2.85
CA VAL A 62 -4.92 -7.59 3.39
C VAL A 62 -4.61 -6.80 4.65
N SER A 63 -4.15 -7.45 5.70
CA SER A 63 -3.55 -6.78 6.86
C SER A 63 -2.03 -6.93 6.77
N PHE A 64 -1.28 -5.95 7.27
CA PHE A 64 0.17 -5.98 7.22
C PHE A 64 0.83 -5.34 8.44
N THR A 65 2.02 -5.82 8.76
CA THR A 65 3.04 -5.03 9.46
C THR A 65 4.03 -4.50 8.44
N TRP A 66 4.67 -3.39 8.73
CA TRP A 66 5.63 -2.77 7.82
C TRP A 66 6.82 -2.20 8.55
N ALA A 67 7.96 -2.20 7.88
CA ALA A 67 9.21 -1.59 8.34
C ALA A 67 9.91 -0.94 7.15
N GLY A 68 10.47 0.24 7.39
CA GLY A 68 10.98 1.07 6.31
C GLY A 68 11.80 2.27 6.79
N CYS A 69 11.97 3.21 5.88
CA CYS A 69 12.67 4.46 6.11
C CYS A 69 11.79 5.62 5.64
N ASP A 70 11.78 6.70 6.39
CA ASP A 70 11.14 7.97 6.05
C ASP A 70 12.10 9.11 6.43
N GLU A 71 12.44 9.98 5.47
CA GLU A 71 13.40 11.08 5.65
C GLU A 71 14.74 10.68 6.33
N MET A 72 15.30 9.52 5.96
CA MET A 72 16.52 8.93 6.56
C MET A 72 16.36 8.36 7.98
N GLY A 73 15.14 8.30 8.52
CA GLY A 73 14.82 7.68 9.80
C GLY A 73 14.16 6.31 9.64
N GLU A 74 14.57 5.34 10.46
CA GLU A 74 13.89 4.05 10.53
C GLU A 74 12.51 4.22 11.16
N VAL A 75 11.49 3.71 10.47
CA VAL A 75 10.09 3.75 10.89
C VAL A 75 9.45 2.39 10.70
N SER A 76 8.41 2.13 11.47
CA SER A 76 7.63 0.89 11.38
C SER A 76 6.20 1.15 11.78
N GLY A 77 5.34 0.19 11.48
CA GLY A 77 3.93 0.28 11.80
C GLY A 77 3.14 -0.93 11.36
N ASP A 78 1.83 -0.75 11.31
CA ASP A 78 0.87 -1.73 10.84
C ASP A 78 -0.27 -1.06 10.09
N GLY A 79 -1.13 -1.89 9.50
CA GLY A 79 -2.24 -1.39 8.72
C GLY A 79 -2.99 -2.47 7.98
N HIS A 80 -3.91 -2.03 7.14
CA HIS A 80 -4.67 -2.91 6.27
C HIS A 80 -5.11 -2.17 5.01
N ALA A 81 -5.36 -2.92 3.95
CA ALA A 81 -5.95 -2.42 2.72
C ALA A 81 -7.23 -3.19 2.42
N GLU A 82 -8.30 -2.48 2.07
CA GLU A 82 -9.62 -3.03 1.76
C GLU A 82 -10.02 -2.68 0.33
N LEU A 83 -10.62 -3.65 -0.38
CA LEU A 83 -11.16 -3.44 -1.71
C LEU A 83 -12.57 -2.83 -1.63
N LEU A 84 -12.72 -1.65 -2.24
CA LEU A 84 -13.99 -0.94 -2.33
C LEU A 84 -14.81 -1.40 -3.54
N ASP A 85 -16.12 -1.12 -3.52
CA ASP A 85 -17.05 -1.43 -4.62
C ASP A 85 -16.68 -0.72 -5.94
N SER A 86 -15.98 0.42 -5.86
CA SER A 86 -15.43 1.15 -7.01
C SER A 86 -14.29 0.42 -7.72
N GLY A 87 -13.73 -0.62 -7.11
CA GLY A 87 -12.54 -1.34 -7.59
C GLY A 87 -11.20 -0.69 -7.21
N SER A 88 -11.21 0.42 -6.47
CA SER A 88 -10.03 0.96 -5.78
C SER A 88 -9.83 0.29 -4.42
N ILE A 89 -8.67 0.48 -3.81
CA ILE A 89 -8.45 0.11 -2.40
C ILE A 89 -8.33 1.35 -1.53
N GLU A 90 -8.81 1.25 -0.29
CA GLU A 90 -8.48 2.16 0.80
C GLU A 90 -7.45 1.47 1.70
N ILE A 91 -6.46 2.24 2.17
CA ILE A 91 -5.33 1.73 2.95
C ILE A 91 -5.27 2.55 4.23
N THR A 92 -5.48 1.89 5.36
CA THR A 92 -5.15 2.43 6.67
C THR A 92 -3.68 2.15 6.93
N PHE A 93 -2.88 3.21 7.06
CA PHE A 93 -1.43 3.13 7.23
C PHE A 93 -1.03 3.84 8.51
N ALA A 94 -0.76 3.08 9.57
CA ALA A 94 -0.45 3.60 10.90
C ALA A 94 1.05 3.53 11.19
N TYR A 95 1.65 4.63 11.64
CA TYR A 95 3.00 4.65 12.19
C TYR A 95 2.98 4.21 13.65
N HIS A 96 3.90 3.32 14.05
CA HIS A 96 4.13 3.07 15.46
C HIS A 96 4.58 4.35 16.17
N ASN A 97 3.84 4.75 17.21
CA ASN A 97 4.05 6.00 17.96
C ASN A 97 3.90 7.26 17.10
N GLY A 98 3.16 7.21 16.01
CA GLY A 98 2.89 8.35 15.14
C GLY A 98 1.42 8.44 14.77
N ASP A 99 1.18 9.12 13.67
CA ASP A 99 -0.15 9.30 13.11
C ASP A 99 -0.59 8.08 12.29
N GLU A 100 -1.89 8.02 12.05
CA GLU A 100 -2.51 7.11 11.09
C GLU A 100 -2.96 7.92 9.87
N ALA A 101 -2.63 7.43 8.68
CA ALA A 101 -3.04 8.02 7.42
C ALA A 101 -4.01 7.09 6.68
N ILE A 102 -4.94 7.71 5.96
CA ILE A 102 -5.86 7.01 5.06
C ILE A 102 -5.47 7.33 3.62
N LEU A 103 -4.99 6.31 2.91
CA LEU A 103 -4.60 6.40 1.49
C LEU A 103 -5.67 5.74 0.61
N LYS A 104 -5.80 6.21 -0.63
CA LYS A 104 -6.60 5.52 -1.65
C LYS A 104 -5.73 5.20 -2.85
N ALA A 105 -5.86 3.96 -3.34
CA ALA A 105 -5.11 3.50 -4.48
C ALA A 105 -6.00 2.89 -5.57
N LYS A 106 -5.62 3.12 -6.83
CA LYS A 106 -6.28 2.54 -8.00
C LYS A 106 -5.40 1.46 -8.61
N ARG A 107 -6.01 0.42 -9.17
CA ARG A 107 -5.26 -0.67 -9.82
C ARG A 107 -4.34 -0.06 -10.88
N GLU A 108 -3.10 -0.49 -10.91
CA GLU A 108 -2.23 -0.19 -12.03
C GLU A 108 -2.81 -0.84 -13.29
N THR A 109 -3.37 0.00 -14.17
CA THR A 109 -3.73 -0.41 -15.51
C THR A 109 -2.49 -0.26 -16.38
N SER A 110 -1.59 -1.24 -16.33
CA SER A 110 -0.53 -1.32 -17.31
C SER A 110 -1.15 -1.52 -18.69
N SER A 111 -1.28 -0.44 -19.45
CA SER A 111 -1.39 -0.50 -20.90
C SER A 111 0.00 -0.70 -21.49
N THR A 112 0.66 -1.80 -21.11
CA THR A 112 1.70 -2.40 -21.94
C THR A 112 1.08 -3.65 -22.54
N ALA A 113 0.16 -3.41 -23.46
CA ALA A 113 -0.23 -4.39 -24.44
C ALA A 113 0.80 -4.35 -25.58
N CYS A 114 1.14 -5.55 -26.05
CA CYS A 114 1.99 -5.93 -27.20
C CYS A 114 3.47 -6.14 -26.87
#